data_AF-A0ABD4RQ86-F1
#
_entry.id   AF-A0ABD4RQ86-F1
#
_cell.length_a   1.000
_cell.length_b   1.000
_cell.length_c   1.000
_cell.angle_alpha   90.00
_cell.angle_beta   90.00
_cell.angle_gamma   90.00
#
_symmetry.space_group_name_H-M   'P 1'
#
loop_
_entity.id
_entity.type
_entity.pdbx_description
1 polymer ?
#
loop_
_entity_poly.entity_id
_entity_poly.type
_entity_poly.pdbx_seq_one_letter_code
_entity_poly.pdbx_strand_id
1 'polypeptide(L)'
;MNKKGFTLIELLVVISIIGILVIVALPALFKNIEKSKAVTCLSNRENIKTQIVIAVAEEPSKDKKEVIKDVLKNTDGKYFETEPKCKSGGTYSAEFDDGYDGITGEESIARVYVTCTEHPDGVEMARDVHQSMMDLIASFAVDPSVIPGPSKGNDAFRNYLLNNKYKNGWPTIPDEFKKKYNLSKATLYIQPYAYNPTESDATVVVFANDKTGGNWYTSLVYDYDEGRWYKGNNGISVAGRSWNVDSADGKTKSVKTEIHTKAGWGPLN
;
A
#
# COMPACT_ATOMS: atom_id res chain seq x y z
N MET A 1 28.30 65.60 7.61
CA MET A 1 27.75 64.23 7.70
C MET A 1 27.81 63.58 6.33
N ASN A 2 28.82 62.76 6.04
CA ASN A 2 28.95 62.05 4.77
C ASN A 2 27.98 60.86 4.75
N LYS A 3 26.83 61.02 4.12
CA LYS A 3 25.96 59.89 3.78
C LYS A 3 26.55 59.22 2.54
N LYS A 4 27.25 58.09 2.72
CA LYS A 4 27.60 57.20 1.60
C LYS A 4 26.29 56.66 1.02
N GLY A 5 25.93 57.10 -0.19
CA GLY A 5 24.79 56.57 -0.92
C GLY A 5 25.09 55.16 -1.41
N PHE A 6 24.11 54.26 -1.27
CA PHE A 6 24.19 52.89 -1.80
C PHE A 6 24.31 52.95 -3.33
N THR A 7 25.27 52.24 -3.91
CA THR A 7 25.45 52.26 -5.37
C THR A 7 24.51 51.27 -6.05
N LEU A 8 24.10 51.58 -7.28
CA LEU A 8 23.28 50.68 -8.10
C LEU A 8 23.94 49.32 -8.33
N ILE A 9 25.27 49.30 -8.45
CA ILE A 9 26.04 48.07 -8.67
C ILE A 9 26.02 47.15 -7.43
N GLU A 10 26.11 47.72 -6.22
CA GLU A 10 25.99 46.95 -4.98
C GLU A 10 24.60 46.32 -4.86
N LEU A 11 23.54 47.03 -5.24
CA LEU A 11 22.19 46.48 -5.27
C LEU A 11 22.06 45.34 -6.29
N LEU A 12 22.65 45.52 -7.46
CA LEU A 12 22.58 44.54 -8.55
C LEU A 12 23.26 43.21 -8.17
N VAL A 13 24.45 43.26 -7.56
CA VAL A 13 25.15 42.05 -7.10
C VAL A 13 24.33 41.31 -6.03
N VAL A 14 23.70 42.03 -5.10
CA VAL A 14 22.89 41.43 -4.03
C VAL A 14 21.68 40.69 -4.59
N ILE A 15 20.91 41.30 -5.50
CA ILE A 15 19.76 40.64 -6.12
C ILE A 15 20.18 39.44 -6.98
N SER A 16 21.35 39.50 -7.63
CA SER A 16 21.90 38.37 -8.38
C SER A 16 22.22 37.18 -7.48
N ILE A 17 22.86 37.41 -6.33
CA ILE A 17 23.18 36.34 -5.37
C ILE A 17 21.91 35.75 -4.77
N ILE A 18 20.93 36.59 -4.37
CA ILE A 18 19.63 36.12 -3.86
C ILE A 18 18.91 35.27 -4.92
N GLY A 19 18.91 35.69 -6.18
CA GLY A 19 18.30 34.94 -7.29
C GLY A 19 18.86 33.52 -7.43
N ILE A 20 20.19 33.37 -7.37
CA ILE A 20 20.85 32.06 -7.44
C ILE A 20 20.45 31.18 -6.24
N LEU A 21 20.42 31.75 -5.03
CA LEU A 21 20.04 31.01 -3.82
C LEU A 21 18.57 30.52 -3.88
N VAL A 22 17.66 31.37 -4.36
CA VAL A 22 16.24 31.02 -4.51
C VAL A 22 16.05 29.88 -5.52
N ILE A 23 16.76 29.92 -6.66
CA ILE A 23 16.67 28.86 -7.69
C ILE A 23 17.07 27.49 -7.13
N VAL A 24 18.09 27.42 -6.27
CA VAL A 24 18.51 26.16 -5.65
C VAL A 24 17.60 25.72 -4.50
N ALA A 25 17.04 26.68 -3.75
CA ALA A 25 16.21 26.38 -2.58
C ALA A 25 14.77 25.94 -2.93
N LEU A 26 14.16 26.54 -3.95
CA LEU A 26 12.75 26.30 -4.29
C LEU A 26 12.42 24.83 -4.64
N PRO A 27 13.21 24.11 -5.46
CA PRO A 27 12.91 22.71 -5.79
C PRO A 27 12.90 21.80 -4.56
N ALA A 28 13.81 22.04 -3.61
CA ALA A 28 13.87 21.30 -2.36
C ALA A 28 12.65 21.61 -1.48
N LEU A 29 12.23 22.87 -1.43
CA LEU A 29 11.04 23.30 -0.70
C LEU A 29 9.77 22.66 -1.26
N PHE A 30 9.57 22.68 -2.58
CA PHE A 30 8.40 22.06 -3.21
C PHE A 30 8.32 20.56 -2.95
N LYS A 31 9.44 19.84 -3.02
CA LYS A 31 9.48 18.41 -2.66
C LYS A 31 9.06 18.15 -1.20
N ASN A 32 9.45 19.02 -0.28
CA ASN A 32 9.06 18.89 1.12
C ASN A 32 7.59 19.21 1.35
N ILE A 33 7.03 20.17 0.62
CA ILE A 33 5.61 20.50 0.65
C ILE A 33 4.79 19.30 0.15
N GLU A 34 5.13 18.72 -1.00
CA GLU A 34 4.43 17.53 -1.53
C GLU A 34 4.47 16.36 -0.55
N LYS A 35 5.63 16.08 0.05
CA LYS A 35 5.75 15.07 1.11
C LYS A 35 4.88 15.37 2.32
N SER A 36 4.78 16.64 2.72
CA SER A 36 3.90 17.04 3.82
C SER A 36 2.43 16.83 3.46
N LYS A 37 2.02 17.13 2.22
CA LYS A 37 0.65 16.88 1.74
C LYS A 37 0.31 15.39 1.76
N ALA A 38 1.22 14.53 1.30
CA ALA A 38 1.06 13.08 1.31
C ALA A 38 0.93 12.51 2.74
N VAL A 39 1.78 12.97 3.67
CA VAL A 39 1.69 12.56 5.09
C VAL A 39 0.38 13.03 5.73
N THR A 40 -0.07 14.25 5.46
CA THR A 40 -1.40 14.73 5.92
C THR A 40 -2.53 13.88 5.32
N CYS A 41 -2.44 13.54 4.04
CA CYS A 41 -3.43 12.72 3.37
C CYS A 41 -3.51 11.31 3.98
N LEU A 42 -2.37 10.66 4.24
CA LEU A 42 -2.32 9.37 4.92
C LEU A 42 -3.02 9.41 6.29
N SER A 43 -2.70 10.42 7.11
CA SER A 43 -3.34 10.59 8.43
C SER A 43 -4.86 10.83 8.30
N ASN A 44 -5.29 11.60 7.31
CA ASN A 44 -6.71 11.80 7.04
C ASN A 44 -7.40 10.48 6.67
N ARG A 45 -6.79 9.65 5.81
CA ARG A 45 -7.35 8.33 5.43
C ARG A 45 -7.50 7.41 6.64
N GLU A 46 -6.51 7.39 7.53
CA GLU A 46 -6.56 6.61 8.76
C GLU A 46 -7.68 7.09 9.70
N ASN A 47 -7.80 8.40 9.90
CA ASN A 47 -8.88 8.96 10.70
C ASN A 47 -10.26 8.65 10.09
N ILE A 48 -10.39 8.75 8.76
CA ILE A 48 -11.61 8.33 8.04
C ILE A 48 -11.91 6.87 8.27
N LYS A 49 -10.92 5.98 8.12
CA LYS A 49 -11.06 4.55 8.36
C LYS A 49 -11.57 4.29 9.77
N THR A 50 -10.95 4.90 10.78
CA THR A 50 -11.35 4.77 12.19
C THR A 50 -12.79 5.23 12.41
N GLN A 51 -13.19 6.38 11.86
CA GLN A 51 -14.56 6.88 12.00
C GLN A 51 -15.59 5.97 11.31
N ILE A 52 -15.28 5.42 10.13
CA ILE A 52 -16.15 4.44 9.47
C ILE A 52 -16.29 3.18 10.34
N VAL A 53 -15.19 2.64 10.86
CA VAL A 53 -15.23 1.44 11.72
C VAL A 53 -16.10 1.68 12.96
N ILE A 54 -15.95 2.84 13.61
CA ILE A 54 -16.77 3.23 14.77
C ILE A 54 -18.24 3.36 14.36
N ALA A 55 -18.55 4.10 13.30
CA ALA A 55 -19.93 4.34 12.86
C ALA A 55 -20.64 3.05 12.41
N VAL A 56 -19.92 2.13 11.77
CA VAL A 56 -20.45 0.81 11.40
C VAL A 56 -20.76 -0.03 12.64
N ALA A 57 -19.97 0.09 13.70
CA ALA A 57 -20.19 -0.61 14.96
C ALA A 57 -21.34 0.00 15.78
N GLU A 58 -21.54 1.32 15.72
CA GLU A 58 -22.69 2.00 16.34
C GLU A 58 -24.02 1.62 15.67
N GLU A 59 -24.02 1.50 14.34
CA GLU A 59 -25.22 1.25 13.53
C GLU A 59 -25.05 0.00 12.63
N PRO A 60 -25.02 -1.22 13.20
CA PRO A 60 -24.71 -2.43 12.45
C PRO A 60 -25.75 -2.79 11.38
N SER A 61 -27.01 -2.37 11.55
CA SER A 61 -28.10 -2.60 10.58
C SER A 61 -28.17 -1.58 9.46
N LYS A 62 -27.48 -0.43 9.57
CA LYS A 62 -27.48 0.60 8.53
C LYS A 62 -26.63 0.16 7.34
N ASP A 63 -27.06 0.55 6.15
CA ASP A 63 -26.34 0.30 4.90
C ASP A 63 -24.93 0.88 4.99
N LYS A 64 -23.92 0.05 4.73
CA LYS A 64 -22.52 0.43 4.91
C LYS A 64 -22.09 1.52 3.94
N LYS A 65 -22.68 1.60 2.75
CA LYS A 65 -22.40 2.66 1.78
C LYS A 65 -22.96 4.00 2.27
N GLU A 66 -24.12 3.98 2.93
CA GLU A 66 -24.67 5.16 3.58
C GLU A 66 -23.80 5.63 4.75
N VAL A 67 -23.37 4.72 5.63
CA VAL A 67 -22.43 5.05 6.73
C VAL A 67 -21.14 5.68 6.20
N ILE A 68 -20.53 5.05 5.18
CA ILE A 68 -19.32 5.59 4.53
C ILE A 68 -19.56 7.00 4.00
N LYS A 69 -20.68 7.23 3.32
CA LYS A 69 -21.03 8.53 2.75
C LYS A 69 -21.19 9.59 3.83
N ASP A 70 -21.82 9.25 4.95
CA ASP A 70 -22.02 10.18 6.08
C ASP A 70 -20.69 10.58 6.72
N VAL A 71 -19.80 9.61 6.93
CA VAL A 71 -18.45 9.88 7.45
C VAL A 71 -17.66 10.75 6.48
N LEU A 72 -17.59 10.39 5.20
CA LEU A 72 -16.82 11.13 4.20
C LEU A 72 -17.29 12.58 4.04
N LYS A 73 -18.59 12.84 4.16
CA LYS A 73 -19.16 14.20 4.08
C LYS A 73 -19.12 14.96 5.40
N ASN A 74 -18.67 14.33 6.47
CA ASN A 74 -18.79 14.84 7.83
C ASN A 74 -20.22 15.33 8.13
N THR A 75 -21.23 14.51 7.82
CA THR A 75 -22.64 14.88 7.98
C THR A 75 -22.90 15.39 9.39
N ASP A 76 -23.57 16.54 9.49
CA ASP A 76 -23.88 17.27 10.73
C ASP A 76 -22.66 17.64 11.60
N GLY A 77 -21.43 17.54 11.07
CA GLY A 77 -20.20 17.76 11.84
C GLY A 77 -19.94 16.68 12.90
N LYS A 78 -20.55 15.49 12.77
CA LYS A 78 -20.50 14.43 13.80
C LYS A 78 -19.12 13.76 13.92
N TYR A 79 -18.38 13.63 12.81
CA TYR A 79 -17.23 12.72 12.73
C TYR A 79 -15.88 13.41 12.85
N PHE A 80 -15.79 14.65 12.41
CA PHE A 80 -14.56 15.44 12.41
C PHE A 80 -14.84 16.89 12.78
N GLU A 81 -13.84 17.56 13.35
CA GLU A 81 -13.89 19.01 13.57
C GLU A 81 -14.07 19.78 12.25
N THR A 82 -13.45 19.29 11.17
CA THR A 82 -13.61 19.81 9.81
C THR A 82 -13.60 18.66 8.81
N GLU A 83 -14.31 18.84 7.69
CA GLU A 83 -14.33 17.86 6.60
C GLU A 83 -12.90 17.54 6.13
N PRO A 84 -12.47 16.26 6.12
CA PRO A 84 -11.13 15.89 5.69
C PRO A 84 -10.90 16.25 4.21
N LYS A 85 -9.87 17.06 3.93
CA LYS A 85 -9.50 17.46 2.56
C LYS A 85 -8.08 17.06 2.23
N CYS A 86 -7.87 16.53 1.02
CA CYS A 86 -6.53 16.29 0.50
C CYS A 86 -5.92 17.61 0.06
N LYS A 87 -4.75 17.97 0.60
CA LYS A 87 -4.03 19.22 0.25
C LYS A 87 -3.45 19.22 -1.17
N SER A 88 -3.50 18.08 -1.86
CA SER A 88 -3.14 17.97 -3.29
C SER A 88 -4.36 18.03 -4.20
N GLY A 89 -5.58 18.22 -3.66
CA GLY A 89 -6.81 18.30 -4.45
C GLY A 89 -7.51 16.96 -4.70
N GLY A 90 -7.01 15.86 -4.12
CA GLY A 90 -7.59 14.54 -4.30
C GLY A 90 -8.91 14.29 -3.56
N THR A 91 -9.69 13.35 -4.08
CA THR A 91 -10.96 12.92 -3.50
C THR A 91 -10.75 11.65 -2.68
N TYR A 92 -11.37 11.58 -1.49
CA TYR A 92 -11.39 10.36 -0.68
C TYR A 92 -12.53 9.44 -1.13
N SER A 93 -12.27 8.14 -1.14
CA SER A 93 -13.28 7.11 -1.34
C SER A 93 -13.05 6.00 -0.33
N ALA A 94 -14.09 5.25 0.02
CA ALA A 94 -13.93 4.13 0.91
C ALA A 94 -14.79 2.94 0.49
N GLU A 95 -14.27 1.75 0.75
CA GLU A 95 -14.91 0.46 0.47
C GLU A 95 -15.01 -0.32 1.77
N PHE A 96 -16.16 -0.97 1.98
CA PHE A 96 -16.37 -1.93 3.05
C PHE A 96 -16.34 -3.33 2.46
N ASP A 97 -15.48 -4.17 3.03
CA ASP A 97 -15.36 -5.59 2.74
C ASP A 97 -15.84 -6.32 4.00
N ASP A 98 -16.91 -7.10 3.88
CA ASP A 98 -17.50 -7.81 5.01
C ASP A 98 -16.65 -9.01 5.47
N GLY A 99 -15.57 -9.32 4.74
CA GLY A 99 -14.67 -10.42 5.06
C GLY A 99 -15.22 -11.77 4.63
N TYR A 100 -16.34 -11.83 3.91
CA TYR A 100 -16.90 -13.07 3.39
C TYR A 100 -16.38 -13.34 1.98
N ASP A 101 -15.65 -14.44 1.81
CA ASP A 101 -15.29 -14.93 0.49
C ASP A 101 -16.37 -15.86 -0.04
N GLY A 102 -17.18 -15.38 -0.99
CA GLY A 102 -18.25 -16.17 -1.61
C GLY A 102 -17.78 -17.36 -2.46
N ILE A 103 -16.48 -17.51 -2.71
CA ILE A 103 -15.89 -18.62 -3.47
C ILE A 103 -15.40 -19.72 -2.52
N THR A 104 -14.65 -19.35 -1.49
CA THR A 104 -14.08 -20.33 -0.54
C THR A 104 -15.01 -20.63 0.64
N GLY A 105 -15.97 -19.73 0.93
CA GLY A 105 -16.81 -19.80 2.12
C GLY A 105 -16.08 -19.43 3.42
N GLU A 106 -14.86 -18.90 3.33
CA GLU A 106 -14.09 -18.45 4.50
C GLU A 106 -14.60 -17.10 5.01
N GLU A 107 -14.74 -17.00 6.33
CA GLU A 107 -15.03 -15.76 7.03
C GLU A 107 -13.74 -15.16 7.61
N SER A 108 -13.57 -13.88 7.38
CA SER A 108 -12.45 -13.09 7.85
C SER A 108 -12.95 -11.78 8.47
N ILE A 109 -12.05 -11.01 9.07
CA ILE A 109 -12.42 -9.78 9.78
C ILE A 109 -12.91 -8.76 8.75
N ALA A 110 -14.06 -8.12 9.01
CA ALA A 110 -14.54 -7.03 8.16
C ALA A 110 -13.53 -5.87 8.09
N ARG A 111 -13.38 -5.28 6.89
CA ARG A 111 -12.33 -4.31 6.56
C ARG A 111 -12.93 -3.05 5.96
N VAL A 112 -12.26 -1.95 6.26
CA VAL A 112 -12.52 -0.65 5.63
C VAL A 112 -11.24 -0.21 4.95
N TYR A 113 -11.35 0.06 3.65
CA TYR A 113 -10.29 0.63 2.85
C TYR A 113 -10.65 2.08 2.52
N VAL A 114 -9.71 2.99 2.71
CA VAL A 114 -9.88 4.40 2.33
C VAL A 114 -8.79 4.74 1.34
N THR A 115 -9.17 5.30 0.20
CA THR A 115 -8.27 5.64 -0.91
C THR A 115 -8.29 7.14 -1.17
N CYS A 116 -7.28 7.63 -1.87
CA CYS A 116 -7.22 9.02 -2.34
C CYS A 116 -6.70 9.05 -3.77
N THR A 117 -7.38 9.78 -4.65
CA THR A 117 -7.04 9.85 -6.08
C THR A 117 -5.63 10.38 -6.37
N GLU A 118 -5.07 11.20 -5.48
CA GLU A 118 -3.75 11.84 -5.66
C GLU A 118 -2.62 11.16 -4.88
N HIS A 119 -2.95 10.28 -3.92
CA HIS A 119 -1.95 9.65 -3.04
C HIS A 119 -2.23 8.15 -2.91
N PRO A 120 -1.71 7.33 -3.85
CA PRO A 120 -1.85 5.88 -3.82
C PRO A 120 -1.37 5.31 -2.50
N ASP A 121 -2.15 4.39 -1.93
CA ASP A 121 -1.83 3.81 -0.63
C ASP A 121 -1.10 2.47 -0.75
N GLY A 122 -0.16 2.22 0.17
CA GLY A 122 0.59 0.96 0.20
C GLY A 122 -0.28 -0.27 0.42
N VAL A 123 -1.40 -0.13 1.15
CA VAL A 123 -2.39 -1.21 1.35
C VAL A 123 -3.23 -1.41 0.09
N GLU A 124 -3.70 -0.32 -0.53
CA GLU A 124 -4.47 -0.36 -1.77
C GLU A 124 -3.70 -1.06 -2.90
N MET A 125 -2.44 -0.67 -3.10
CA MET A 125 -1.58 -1.28 -4.11
C MET A 125 -1.30 -2.76 -3.81
N ALA A 126 -1.15 -3.15 -2.55
CA ALA A 126 -0.97 -4.55 -2.17
C ALA A 126 -2.22 -5.38 -2.44
N ARG A 127 -3.39 -4.84 -2.13
CA ARG A 127 -4.69 -5.47 -2.41
C ARG A 127 -4.91 -5.66 -3.91
N ASP A 128 -4.65 -4.63 -4.71
CA ASP A 128 -4.75 -4.71 -6.18
C ASP A 128 -3.82 -5.80 -6.75
N VAL A 129 -2.58 -5.88 -6.26
CA VAL A 129 -1.62 -6.91 -6.68
C VAL A 129 -2.08 -8.31 -6.27
N HIS A 130 -2.60 -8.47 -5.05
CA HIS A 130 -3.14 -9.74 -4.58
C HIS A 130 -4.31 -10.21 -5.45
N GLN A 131 -5.32 -9.36 -5.63
CA GLN A 131 -6.51 -9.69 -6.39
C GLN A 131 -6.17 -10.00 -7.85
N SER A 132 -5.26 -9.24 -8.46
CA SER A 132 -4.84 -9.49 -9.84
C SER A 132 -4.21 -10.88 -10.03
N MET A 133 -3.44 -11.33 -9.05
CA MET A 133 -2.85 -12.67 -9.08
C MET A 133 -3.93 -13.75 -8.87
N MET A 134 -4.85 -13.55 -7.93
CA MET A 134 -5.96 -14.47 -7.69
C MET A 134 -6.88 -14.60 -8.93
N ASP A 135 -7.24 -13.48 -9.56
CA ASP A 135 -8.05 -13.45 -10.78
C ASP A 135 -7.34 -14.19 -11.94
N LEU A 136 -6.02 -14.05 -12.03
CA LEU A 136 -5.21 -14.75 -13.03
C LEU A 136 -5.14 -16.26 -12.76
N ILE A 137 -5.00 -16.67 -11.49
CA ILE A 137 -5.05 -18.08 -11.08
C ILE A 137 -6.42 -18.68 -11.41
N ALA A 138 -7.51 -17.98 -11.08
CA ALA A 138 -8.86 -18.40 -11.43
C ALA A 138 -9.06 -18.51 -12.95
N SER A 139 -8.53 -17.53 -13.72
CA SER A 139 -8.59 -17.56 -15.19
C SER A 139 -7.82 -18.75 -15.76
N PHE A 140 -6.64 -19.08 -15.19
CA PHE A 140 -5.85 -20.23 -15.59
C PHE A 140 -6.54 -21.56 -15.28
N ALA A 141 -7.23 -21.67 -14.14
CA ALA A 141 -7.99 -22.87 -13.77
C ALA A 141 -9.12 -23.18 -14.77
N VAL A 142 -9.68 -22.14 -15.41
CA VAL A 142 -10.69 -22.28 -16.48
C VAL A 142 -10.02 -22.54 -17.83
N ASP A 143 -8.96 -21.80 -18.16
CA ASP A 143 -8.24 -21.91 -19.43
C ASP A 143 -6.71 -21.82 -19.22
N PRO A 144 -6.01 -22.98 -19.26
CA PRO A 144 -4.56 -23.02 -19.11
C PRO A 144 -3.77 -22.28 -20.20
N SER A 145 -4.40 -21.93 -21.32
CA SER A 145 -3.76 -21.22 -22.43
C SER A 145 -3.52 -19.74 -22.15
N VAL A 146 -4.20 -19.16 -21.13
CA VAL A 146 -4.02 -17.77 -20.67
C VAL A 146 -2.55 -17.49 -20.33
N ILE A 147 -1.86 -18.45 -19.70
CA ILE A 147 -0.43 -18.37 -19.47
C ILE A 147 0.26 -19.01 -20.67
N PRO A 148 1.04 -18.28 -21.49
CA PRO A 148 1.72 -18.86 -22.64
C PRO A 148 2.97 -19.66 -22.24
N GLY A 149 3.50 -20.48 -23.16
CA GLY A 149 4.76 -21.21 -23.00
C GLY A 149 4.68 -22.53 -22.21
N PRO A 150 5.80 -23.23 -21.97
CA PRO A 150 5.80 -24.51 -21.25
C PRO A 150 5.89 -24.37 -19.73
N SER A 151 6.44 -23.26 -19.21
CA SER A 151 6.56 -23.04 -17.76
C SER A 151 5.29 -22.39 -17.20
N LYS A 152 4.76 -22.94 -16.11
CA LYS A 152 3.53 -22.49 -15.42
C LYS A 152 3.76 -22.18 -13.94
N GLY A 153 5.00 -21.98 -13.52
CA GLY A 153 5.31 -21.60 -12.14
C GLY A 153 4.99 -20.13 -11.85
N ASN A 154 5.23 -19.73 -10.59
CA ASN A 154 5.12 -18.35 -10.09
C ASN A 154 5.61 -17.28 -11.08
N ASP A 155 6.79 -17.47 -11.66
CA ASP A 155 7.39 -16.46 -12.53
C ASP A 155 6.61 -16.26 -13.85
N ALA A 156 5.96 -17.30 -14.38
CA ALA A 156 5.13 -17.19 -15.57
C ALA A 156 3.89 -16.32 -15.32
N PHE A 157 3.23 -16.52 -14.18
CA PHE A 157 2.09 -15.71 -13.74
C PHE A 157 2.49 -14.26 -13.46
N ARG A 158 3.61 -14.05 -12.76
CA ARG A 158 4.18 -12.72 -12.53
C ARG A 158 4.50 -11.99 -13.84
N ASN A 159 5.12 -12.68 -14.80
CA ASN A 159 5.45 -12.10 -16.10
C ASN A 159 4.18 -11.73 -16.89
N TYR A 160 3.12 -12.54 -16.81
CA TYR A 160 1.83 -12.20 -17.40
C TYR A 160 1.28 -10.89 -16.82
N LEU A 161 1.29 -10.73 -15.49
CA LEU A 161 0.83 -9.50 -14.85
C LEU A 161 1.66 -8.28 -15.24
N LEU A 162 2.99 -8.41 -15.29
CA LEU A 162 3.88 -7.32 -15.74
C LEU A 162 3.61 -6.91 -17.19
N ASN A 163 3.37 -7.88 -18.09
CA ASN A 163 3.14 -7.59 -19.51
C ASN A 163 1.76 -6.98 -19.79
N ASN A 164 0.74 -7.36 -19.01
CA ASN A 164 -0.65 -7.01 -19.31
C ASN A 164 -1.20 -5.89 -18.42
N LYS A 165 -0.85 -5.85 -17.12
CA LYS A 165 -1.37 -4.89 -16.14
C LYS A 165 -0.30 -3.92 -15.64
N TYR A 166 0.81 -4.42 -15.10
CA TYR A 166 1.87 -3.62 -14.48
C TYR A 166 3.00 -3.31 -15.47
N LYS A 167 2.65 -2.68 -16.60
CA LYS A 167 3.57 -2.44 -17.74
C LYS A 167 4.79 -1.58 -17.39
N ASN A 168 4.67 -0.77 -16.35
CA ASN A 168 5.74 0.09 -15.83
C ASN A 168 6.52 -0.56 -14.67
N GLY A 169 6.32 -1.86 -14.44
CA GLY A 169 6.87 -2.58 -13.30
C GLY A 169 5.93 -2.59 -12.10
N TRP A 170 6.33 -3.32 -11.06
CA TRP A 170 5.58 -3.45 -9.82
C TRP A 170 5.38 -2.08 -9.13
N PRO A 171 4.20 -1.86 -8.51
CA PRO A 171 3.99 -0.68 -7.67
C PRO A 171 5.00 -0.65 -6.52
N THR A 172 5.24 0.53 -5.96
CA THR A 172 6.26 0.73 -4.94
C THR A 172 5.68 1.33 -3.66
N ILE A 173 6.20 0.92 -2.50
CA ILE A 173 5.76 1.47 -1.21
C ILE A 173 5.98 3.00 -1.21
N PRO A 174 4.93 3.80 -0.96
CA PRO A 174 5.04 5.26 -0.95
C PRO A 174 6.05 5.78 0.08
N ASP A 175 6.67 6.92 -0.22
CA ASP A 175 7.70 7.54 0.64
C ASP A 175 7.14 7.92 2.03
N GLU A 176 5.90 8.37 2.08
CA GLU A 176 5.17 8.70 3.31
C GLU A 176 4.91 7.45 4.18
N PHE A 177 4.60 6.32 3.56
CA PHE A 177 4.44 5.04 4.26
C PHE A 177 5.78 4.57 4.82
N LYS A 178 6.85 4.63 4.01
CA LYS A 178 8.22 4.32 4.47
C LYS A 178 8.64 5.21 5.63
N LYS A 179 8.32 6.51 5.58
CA LYS A 179 8.63 7.45 6.66
C LYS A 179 7.84 7.16 7.94
N LYS A 180 6.54 6.88 7.85
CA LYS A 180 5.68 6.56 9.01
C LYS A 180 6.21 5.34 9.76
N TYR A 181 6.54 4.27 9.03
CA TYR A 181 6.92 2.98 9.62
C TYR A 181 8.43 2.73 9.72
N ASN A 182 9.23 3.80 9.55
CA ASN A 182 10.70 3.76 9.59
C ASN A 182 11.28 2.60 8.75
N LEU A 183 10.87 2.55 7.47
CA LEU A 183 11.34 1.57 6.49
C LEU A 183 12.61 2.07 5.78
N SER A 184 13.26 1.16 5.05
CA SER A 184 14.41 1.49 4.21
C SER A 184 14.09 2.63 3.24
N LYS A 185 15.10 3.47 2.95
CA LYS A 185 14.97 4.52 1.92
C LYS A 185 14.99 3.96 0.50
N ALA A 186 15.40 2.70 0.32
CA ALA A 186 15.37 2.02 -0.96
C ALA A 186 13.95 2.00 -1.57
N THR A 187 13.87 1.85 -2.88
CA THR A 187 12.62 1.51 -3.54
C THR A 187 12.20 0.12 -3.11
N LEU A 188 10.99 -0.02 -2.57
CA LEU A 188 10.43 -1.30 -2.15
C LEU A 188 9.29 -1.66 -3.10
N TYR A 189 9.46 -2.75 -3.85
CA TYR A 189 8.50 -3.19 -4.87
C TYR A 189 7.45 -4.11 -4.26
N ILE A 190 6.19 -3.68 -4.30
CA ILE A 190 5.01 -4.44 -3.87
C ILE A 190 4.71 -5.48 -4.94
N GLN A 191 4.87 -6.76 -4.61
CA GLN A 191 4.81 -7.82 -5.61
C GLN A 191 4.22 -9.12 -5.04
N PRO A 192 3.61 -9.96 -5.89
CA PRO A 192 3.00 -11.22 -5.46
C PRO A 192 4.00 -12.38 -5.53
N TYR A 193 3.85 -13.36 -4.66
CA TYR A 193 4.34 -14.71 -4.87
C TYR A 193 3.14 -15.65 -4.90
N ALA A 194 3.04 -16.48 -5.95
CA ALA A 194 2.01 -17.49 -6.08
C ALA A 194 2.61 -18.88 -5.78
N TYR A 195 2.14 -19.49 -4.70
CA TYR A 195 2.43 -20.88 -4.37
C TYR A 195 1.46 -21.77 -5.15
N ASN A 196 1.98 -22.81 -5.81
CA ASN A 196 1.22 -23.77 -6.62
C ASN A 196 0.13 -23.14 -7.51
N PRO A 197 0.43 -22.14 -8.36
CA PRO A 197 -0.60 -21.41 -9.10
C PRO A 197 -1.40 -22.25 -10.12
N THR A 198 -0.99 -23.50 -10.37
CA THR A 198 -1.65 -24.45 -11.27
C THR A 198 -2.50 -25.48 -10.54
N GLU A 199 -2.41 -25.55 -9.22
CA GLU A 199 -3.04 -26.58 -8.40
C GLU A 199 -4.23 -25.99 -7.63
N SER A 200 -5.07 -26.85 -7.07
CA SER A 200 -6.22 -26.41 -6.27
C SER A 200 -5.84 -25.81 -4.92
N ASP A 201 -4.61 -26.04 -4.44
CA ASP A 201 -4.07 -25.46 -3.20
C ASP A 201 -3.31 -24.14 -3.44
N ALA A 202 -3.55 -23.50 -4.59
CA ALA A 202 -2.93 -22.24 -4.95
C ALA A 202 -3.16 -21.17 -3.88
N THR A 203 -2.09 -20.51 -3.45
CA THR A 203 -2.19 -19.36 -2.55
C THR A 203 -1.31 -18.21 -3.01
N VAL A 204 -1.72 -16.99 -2.64
CA VAL A 204 -1.00 -15.76 -2.99
C VAL A 204 -0.57 -15.05 -1.72
N VAL A 205 0.65 -14.56 -1.73
CA VAL A 205 1.14 -13.62 -0.73
C VAL A 205 1.73 -12.41 -1.41
N VAL A 206 1.39 -11.22 -0.91
CA VAL A 206 2.01 -9.97 -1.36
C VAL A 206 3.08 -9.56 -0.36
N PHE A 207 4.22 -9.14 -0.87
CA PHE A 207 5.34 -8.69 -0.05
C PHE A 207 6.06 -7.53 -0.73
N ALA A 208 6.98 -6.90 0.00
CA ALA A 208 7.85 -5.89 -0.60
C ALA A 208 9.31 -6.00 -0.17
N ASN A 209 10.21 -5.97 -1.14
CA ASN A 209 11.65 -5.86 -0.93
C ASN A 209 12.28 -4.97 -2.01
N ASP A 210 13.60 -4.83 -2.00
CA ASP A 210 14.35 -3.96 -2.92
C ASP A 210 14.61 -4.58 -4.31
N LYS A 211 14.03 -5.75 -4.59
CA LYS A 211 14.19 -6.49 -5.85
C LYS A 211 12.87 -6.54 -6.62
N THR A 212 12.94 -6.63 -7.94
CA THR A 212 11.77 -6.74 -8.82
C THR A 212 11.33 -8.19 -9.08
N GLY A 213 12.15 -9.17 -8.69
CA GLY A 213 11.92 -10.60 -8.84
C GLY A 213 13.17 -11.41 -8.47
N GLY A 214 13.04 -12.74 -8.43
CA GLY A 214 14.16 -13.66 -8.17
C GLY A 214 14.72 -13.65 -6.74
N ASN A 215 14.18 -12.82 -5.84
CA ASN A 215 14.48 -12.84 -4.42
C ASN A 215 13.19 -12.89 -3.61
N TRP A 216 12.97 -14.02 -2.94
CA TRP A 216 11.77 -14.32 -2.18
C TRP A 216 11.93 -14.09 -0.67
N TYR A 217 13.08 -13.58 -0.23
CA TYR A 217 13.27 -13.15 1.15
C TYR A 217 12.78 -11.70 1.34
N THR A 218 12.03 -11.48 2.41
CA THR A 218 11.42 -10.19 2.70
C THR A 218 11.27 -9.93 4.19
N SER A 219 11.38 -8.65 4.57
CA SER A 219 11.10 -8.14 5.91
C SER A 219 9.76 -7.37 5.96
N LEU A 220 9.00 -7.39 4.87
CA LEU A 220 7.71 -6.69 4.75
C LEU A 220 6.73 -7.59 3.98
N VAL A 221 5.68 -8.05 4.67
CA VAL A 221 4.65 -8.96 4.13
C VAL A 221 3.29 -8.31 4.33
N TYR A 222 2.44 -8.34 3.32
CA TYR A 222 1.07 -7.87 3.42
C TYR A 222 0.18 -9.05 3.80
N ASP A 223 -0.47 -8.95 4.96
CA ASP A 223 -1.51 -9.88 5.35
C ASP A 223 -2.83 -9.40 4.73
N TYR A 224 -3.28 -10.12 3.69
CA TYR A 224 -4.51 -9.83 2.99
C TYR A 224 -5.73 -10.00 3.90
N ASP A 225 -5.70 -11.01 4.78
CA ASP A 225 -6.80 -11.35 5.66
C ASP A 225 -6.98 -10.32 6.79
N GLU A 226 -5.92 -9.62 7.17
CA GLU A 226 -5.99 -8.54 8.16
C GLU A 226 -5.98 -7.13 7.54
N GLY A 227 -5.78 -7.04 6.22
CA GLY A 227 -5.71 -5.76 5.50
C GLY A 227 -4.58 -4.86 5.99
N ARG A 228 -3.45 -5.43 6.43
CA ARG A 228 -2.32 -4.68 7.01
C ARG A 228 -0.97 -5.31 6.70
N TRP A 229 0.06 -4.48 6.77
CA TRP A 229 1.44 -4.91 6.58
C TRP A 229 2.05 -5.42 7.89
N TYR A 230 2.87 -6.46 7.80
CA TYR A 230 3.75 -6.95 8.85
C TYR A 230 5.19 -6.64 8.52
N LYS A 231 5.95 -6.22 9.53
CA LYS A 231 7.38 -5.91 9.42
C LYS A 231 8.17 -6.80 10.36
N GLY A 232 9.32 -7.29 9.88
CA GLY A 232 10.25 -8.08 10.68
C GLY A 232 11.69 -7.63 10.57
N ASN A 233 12.45 -7.79 11.66
CA ASN A 233 13.89 -7.50 11.66
C ASN A 233 14.69 -8.52 10.81
N ASN A 234 14.34 -9.80 10.94
CA ASN A 234 14.95 -10.88 10.15
C ASN A 234 13.96 -11.32 9.07
N GLY A 235 14.38 -11.20 7.81
CA GLY A 235 13.54 -11.55 6.67
C GLY A 235 13.18 -13.03 6.64
N ILE A 236 12.04 -13.33 6.04
CA ILE A 236 11.53 -14.69 5.81
C ILE A 236 11.40 -14.96 4.32
N SER A 237 11.50 -16.23 3.92
CA SER A 237 11.18 -16.63 2.55
C SER A 237 9.67 -16.76 2.38
N VAL A 238 9.09 -16.15 1.35
CA VAL A 238 7.70 -16.40 0.94
C VAL A 238 7.58 -17.56 -0.04
N ALA A 239 8.70 -18.09 -0.54
CA ALA A 239 8.70 -19.12 -1.57
C ALA A 239 8.65 -20.55 -1.03
N GLY A 240 8.03 -21.45 -1.81
CA GLY A 240 8.04 -22.89 -1.60
C GLY A 240 7.08 -23.41 -0.53
N ARG A 241 6.15 -22.57 -0.05
CA ARG A 241 5.15 -22.93 0.96
C ARG A 241 3.89 -22.08 0.82
N SER A 242 2.78 -22.58 1.35
CA SER A 242 1.48 -21.89 1.34
C SER A 242 1.49 -20.59 2.16
N TRP A 243 0.62 -19.66 1.77
CA TRP A 243 0.30 -18.46 2.54
C TRP A 243 -0.18 -18.80 3.95
N ASN A 244 -1.19 -19.66 4.09
CA ASN A 244 -1.95 -19.88 5.33
C ASN A 244 -2.02 -21.34 5.79
N VAL A 245 -1.54 -22.31 5.00
CA VAL A 245 -1.58 -23.74 5.36
C VAL A 245 -0.22 -24.21 5.89
N ASP A 246 -0.17 -24.59 7.18
CA ASP A 246 0.99 -25.27 7.77
C ASP A 246 1.10 -26.71 7.22
N SER A 247 2.32 -27.24 7.06
CA SER A 247 2.50 -28.62 6.65
C SER A 247 1.97 -29.60 7.69
N ALA A 248 1.41 -30.73 7.24
CA ALA A 248 0.81 -31.75 8.12
C ALA A 248 1.80 -32.34 9.15
N ASP A 249 3.10 -32.33 8.85
CA ASP A 249 4.16 -32.78 9.75
C ASP A 249 4.62 -31.70 10.75
N GLY A 250 4.06 -30.49 10.65
CA GLY A 250 4.35 -29.33 11.50
C GLY A 250 5.72 -28.70 11.29
N LYS A 251 6.55 -29.22 10.37
CA LYS A 251 7.92 -28.75 10.16
C LYS A 251 8.01 -27.48 9.32
N THR A 252 7.08 -27.28 8.40
CA THR A 252 7.01 -26.10 7.55
C THR A 252 5.80 -25.26 7.95
N LYS A 253 6.07 -24.16 8.64
CA LYS A 253 5.05 -23.16 8.95
C LYS A 253 4.68 -22.35 7.71
N SER A 254 3.41 -22.02 7.56
CA SER A 254 2.92 -21.12 6.52
C SER A 254 3.54 -19.73 6.68
N VAL A 255 3.49 -18.91 5.63
CA VAL A 255 4.00 -17.54 5.71
C VAL A 255 3.22 -16.74 6.77
N LYS A 256 1.90 -16.87 6.80
CA LYS A 256 1.01 -16.24 7.77
C LYS A 256 1.34 -16.66 9.20
N THR A 257 1.50 -17.96 9.45
CA THR A 257 1.89 -18.45 10.79
C THR A 257 3.22 -17.85 11.22
N GLU A 258 4.20 -17.76 10.32
CA GLU A 258 5.52 -17.22 10.67
C GLU A 258 5.50 -15.72 10.97
N ILE A 259 4.80 -14.88 10.19
CA ILE A 259 4.75 -13.43 10.47
C ILE A 259 4.05 -13.09 11.80
N HIS A 260 3.17 -13.96 12.30
CA HIS A 260 2.47 -13.78 13.57
C HIS A 260 3.25 -14.32 14.78
N THR A 261 4.17 -15.27 14.57
CA THR A 261 4.83 -15.99 15.68
C THR A 261 6.33 -15.75 15.77
N LYS A 262 6.98 -15.31 14.68
CA LYS A 262 8.42 -15.12 14.64
C LYS A 262 8.84 -13.91 15.47
N ALA A 263 9.82 -14.11 16.35
CA ALA A 263 10.37 -13.03 17.16
C ALA A 263 10.87 -11.85 16.29
N GLY A 264 10.49 -10.64 16.70
CA GLY A 264 10.84 -9.41 15.98
C GLY A 264 9.98 -9.11 14.76
N TRP A 265 8.89 -9.86 14.53
CA TRP A 265 7.82 -9.51 13.60
C TRP A 265 6.64 -8.88 14.32
N GLY A 266 5.95 -7.97 13.65
CA GLY A 266 4.72 -7.36 14.16
C GLY A 266 3.97 -6.54 13.12
N PRO A 267 2.70 -6.21 13.39
CA PRO A 267 1.85 -5.46 12.48
C PRO A 267 2.26 -3.98 12.43
N LEU A 268 2.05 -3.36 11.27
CA LEU A 268 2.13 -1.92 11.04
C LEU A 268 0.70 -1.34 11.09
N ASN A 269 0.46 -0.41 12.04
CA ASN A 269 -0.82 0.26 12.28
C ASN A 269 -0.72 1.78 12.06
#